data_AF-A0A1I0W8M4-F1
#
_entry.id   AF-A0A1I0W8M4-F1
#
_cell.length_a   1.000
_cell.length_b   1.000
_cell.length_c   1.000
_cell.angle_alpha   90.00
_cell.angle_beta   90.00
_cell.angle_gamma   90.00
#
_symmetry.space_group_name_H-M   'P 1'
#
loop_
_entity.id
_entity.type
_entity.pdbx_description
1 polymer ?
#
loop_
_entity_poly.entity_id
_entity_poly.type
_entity_poly.pdbx_seq_one_letter_code
_entity_poly.pdbx_strand_id
1 'polypeptide(L)'
;MSDQFDKMDKGDFDVSISKANQCIAARDFNCADTHLRAARKLANDSKSKSTLKRAEDASLAEKERIREEERVIAQRQRELEEQEAQLLQAEQRARDADRQAQAEADERENLNNRIAAAGNVYSQTIRAQANVRAAEQARNRQFEKQQAEAARTVANDQRRLAQERSQIESQRQQQQRQAETQRIQLVQAQQETQRAQAVAAETRRTSESKPVREAAPATAAATTTTQKKSNSINTGRDAIRCVSVAREKEDVAFSNTCNIQIFVVWCGDLKYSNKHCGDGPTGNSFYTHSINVMPGDKQYARAIDNYHYAACEGGISFGKDEIQDRADGTFTCVPK
;
A
#
# COMPACT_ATOMS: atom_id res chain seq x y z
N MET A 1 16.43 11.89 55.45
CA MET A 1 15.09 11.94 54.80
C MET A 1 15.15 12.47 53.36
N SER A 2 16.23 13.12 52.92
CA SER A 2 16.34 13.66 51.55
C SER A 2 16.35 12.58 50.44
N ASP A 3 16.96 11.42 50.67
CA ASP A 3 17.08 10.36 49.66
C ASP A 3 15.75 9.70 49.22
N GLN A 4 14.65 9.89 49.97
CA GLN A 4 13.34 9.38 49.58
C GLN A 4 12.64 10.28 48.55
N PHE A 5 12.83 11.59 48.63
CA PHE A 5 12.24 12.53 47.67
C PHE A 5 12.91 12.42 46.29
N ASP A 6 14.24 12.28 46.26
CA ASP A 6 15.00 12.12 45.01
C ASP A 6 14.59 10.86 44.21
N LYS A 7 14.10 9.81 44.88
CA LYS A 7 13.63 8.58 44.21
C LYS A 7 12.25 8.74 43.59
N MET A 8 11.38 9.56 44.17
CA MET A 8 10.03 9.79 43.66
C MET A 8 10.07 10.65 42.39
N ASP A 9 10.85 11.74 42.43
CA ASP A 9 11.03 12.65 41.28
C ASP A 9 11.61 11.93 40.05
N LYS A 10 12.49 10.95 40.29
CA LYS A 10 13.06 10.14 39.21
C LYS A 10 12.02 9.27 38.51
N GLY A 11 11.09 8.66 39.25
CA GLY A 11 10.02 7.86 38.69
C GLY A 11 9.10 8.69 37.78
N ASP A 12 8.71 9.88 38.24
CA ASP A 12 7.85 10.79 37.48
C ASP A 12 8.55 11.37 36.25
N PHE A 13 9.86 11.62 36.34
CA PHE A 13 10.69 12.00 35.20
C PHE A 13 10.70 10.91 34.13
N ASP A 14 11.00 9.66 34.51
CA ASP A 14 11.07 8.53 33.58
C ASP A 14 9.70 8.26 32.91
N VAL A 15 8.60 8.35 33.67
CA VAL A 15 7.24 8.23 33.12
C VAL A 15 6.94 9.37 32.14
N SER A 16 7.32 10.60 32.47
CA SER A 16 7.10 11.76 31.60
C SER A 16 7.88 11.66 30.30
N ILE A 17 9.17 11.25 30.35
CA ILE A 17 9.98 11.02 29.15
C ILE A 17 9.41 9.87 28.30
N SER A 18 8.99 8.77 28.94
CA SER A 18 8.38 7.65 28.23
C SER A 18 7.12 8.06 27.47
N LYS A 19 6.22 8.81 28.13
CA LYS A 19 5.01 9.35 27.49
C LYS A 19 5.34 10.36 26.38
N ALA A 20 6.32 11.23 26.58
CA ALA A 20 6.78 12.16 25.54
C ALA A 20 7.23 11.39 24.29
N ASN A 21 8.07 10.36 24.44
CA ASN A 21 8.53 9.54 23.32
C ASN A 21 7.40 8.78 22.62
N GLN A 22 6.41 8.28 23.38
CA GLN A 22 5.21 7.67 22.80
C GLN A 22 4.42 8.68 21.95
N CYS A 23 4.26 9.92 22.44
CA CYS A 23 3.57 10.98 21.70
C CYS A 23 4.36 11.46 20.48
N ILE A 24 5.69 11.53 20.55
CA ILE A 24 6.55 11.79 19.37
C ILE A 24 6.35 10.69 18.32
N ALA A 25 6.35 9.42 18.72
CA ALA A 25 6.13 8.30 17.80
C ALA A 25 4.73 8.30 17.18
N ALA A 26 3.72 8.76 17.93
CA ALA A 26 2.36 8.97 17.44
C ALA A 26 2.19 10.27 16.62
N ARG A 27 3.26 11.07 16.45
CA ARG A 27 3.25 12.40 15.80
C ARG A 27 2.29 13.40 16.46
N ASP A 28 1.97 13.22 17.75
CA ASP A 28 1.21 14.18 18.55
C ASP A 28 2.19 15.10 19.31
N PHE A 29 2.60 16.18 18.64
CA PHE A 29 3.57 17.11 19.21
C PHE A 29 3.03 17.96 20.36
N ASN A 30 1.71 18.15 20.45
CA ASN A 30 1.11 18.88 21.57
C ASN A 30 1.17 18.03 22.84
N CYS A 31 0.87 16.73 22.73
CA CYS A 31 1.10 15.78 23.81
C CYS A 31 2.58 15.71 24.19
N ALA A 32 3.48 15.57 23.19
CA ALA A 32 4.91 15.48 23.43
C ALA A 32 5.45 16.72 24.17
N ASP A 33 5.13 17.92 23.70
CA ASP A 33 5.57 19.18 24.31
C ASP A 33 5.04 19.34 25.76
N THR A 34 3.85 18.79 26.05
CA THR A 34 3.27 18.79 27.41
C THR A 34 4.08 17.93 28.37
N HIS A 35 4.42 16.70 27.95
CA HIS A 35 5.23 15.79 28.77
C HIS A 35 6.71 16.20 28.86
N LEU A 36 7.28 16.80 27.80
CA LEU A 36 8.63 17.38 27.84
C LEU A 36 8.72 18.55 28.83
N ARG A 37 7.70 19.42 28.90
CA ARG A 37 7.65 20.49 29.92
C ARG A 37 7.54 19.95 31.34
N ALA A 38 6.80 18.87 31.55
CA ALA A 38 6.72 18.20 32.85
C ALA A 38 8.07 17.58 33.24
N ALA A 39 8.70 16.84 32.32
CA ALA A 39 10.03 16.26 32.53
C ALA A 39 11.10 17.33 32.80
N ARG A 40 11.02 18.50 32.15
CA ARG A 40 11.93 19.63 32.38
C ARG A 40 11.90 20.14 33.83
N LYS A 41 10.74 20.12 34.49
CA LYS A 41 10.61 20.52 35.90
C LYS A 41 11.25 19.53 36.87
N LEU A 42 11.36 18.26 36.45
CA LEU A 42 11.89 17.15 37.28
C LEU A 42 13.37 16.84 36.99
N ALA A 43 13.95 17.41 35.93
CA ALA A 43 15.32 17.13 35.49
C ALA A 43 16.39 17.88 36.32
N ASN A 44 16.69 17.37 37.52
CA ASN A 44 17.64 18.02 38.42
C ASN A 44 19.10 17.58 38.19
N ASP A 45 19.34 16.31 37.84
CA ASP A 45 20.68 15.77 37.63
C ASP A 45 21.15 15.83 36.16
N SER A 46 22.47 15.63 35.93
CA SER A 46 23.07 15.69 34.59
C SER A 46 22.59 14.60 33.64
N LYS A 47 22.25 13.41 34.14
CA LYS A 47 21.74 12.30 33.35
C LYS A 47 20.30 12.57 32.89
N SER A 48 19.46 13.10 33.77
CA SER A 48 18.08 13.50 33.45
C SER A 48 18.08 14.65 32.44
N LYS A 49 18.95 15.66 32.60
CA LYS A 49 19.12 16.74 31.62
C LYS A 49 19.57 16.25 30.24
N SER A 50 20.53 15.34 30.17
CA SER A 50 20.97 14.76 28.89
C SER A 50 19.89 13.89 28.22
N THR A 51 19.05 13.23 29.02
CA THR A 51 17.92 12.43 28.51
C THR A 51 16.80 13.31 27.99
N LEU A 52 16.46 14.38 28.71
CA LEU A 52 15.52 15.40 28.25
C LEU A 52 15.96 16.02 26.93
N LYS A 53 17.24 16.44 26.83
CA LYS A 53 17.78 17.01 25.60
C LYS A 53 17.65 16.06 24.40
N ARG A 54 17.95 14.77 24.58
CA ARG A 54 17.76 13.76 23.52
C ARG A 54 16.30 13.64 23.07
N ALA A 55 15.35 13.71 24.00
CA ALA A 55 13.92 13.65 23.66
C ALA A 55 13.44 14.93 22.94
N GLU A 56 13.98 16.10 23.32
CA GLU A 56 13.74 17.37 22.64
C GLU A 56 14.31 17.37 21.21
N ASP A 57 15.56 16.92 21.04
CA ASP A 57 16.21 16.77 19.73
C ASP A 57 15.44 15.78 18.83
N ALA A 58 14.94 14.68 19.40
CA ALA A 58 14.11 13.70 18.68
C ALA A 58 12.76 14.30 18.23
N SER A 59 12.10 15.09 19.07
CA SER A 59 10.86 15.81 18.72
C SER A 59 11.09 16.80 17.59
N LEU A 60 12.20 17.55 17.63
CA LEU A 60 12.57 18.51 16.58
C LEU A 60 12.87 17.79 15.25
N ALA A 61 13.63 16.71 15.28
CA ALA A 61 13.96 15.92 14.10
C ALA A 61 12.70 15.35 13.42
N GLU A 62 11.73 14.83 14.19
CA GLU A 62 10.48 14.32 13.60
C GLU A 62 9.60 15.45 13.03
N LYS A 63 9.57 16.63 13.67
CA LYS A 63 8.91 17.83 13.11
C LYS A 63 9.53 18.25 11.77
N GLU A 64 10.86 18.18 11.64
CA GLU A 64 11.56 18.49 10.38
C GLU A 64 11.24 17.46 9.28
N ARG A 65 11.23 16.17 9.62
CA ARG A 65 10.84 15.10 8.67
C ARG A 65 9.44 15.30 8.11
N ILE A 66 8.47 15.69 8.95
CA ILE A 66 7.09 15.96 8.49
C ILE A 66 7.06 17.15 7.53
N ARG A 67 7.80 18.23 7.81
CA ARG A 67 7.88 19.38 6.88
C ARG A 67 8.49 18.99 5.54
N GLU A 68 9.46 18.08 5.53
CA GLU A 68 10.04 17.56 4.30
C GLU A 68 9.03 16.67 3.53
N GLU A 69 8.34 15.77 4.24
CA GLU A 69 7.24 14.95 3.66
C GLU A 69 6.16 15.86 3.03
N GLU A 70 5.75 16.93 3.70
CA GLU A 70 4.79 17.92 3.19
C GLU A 70 5.30 18.64 1.94
N ARG A 71 6.58 19.02 1.88
CA ARG A 71 7.18 19.64 0.69
C ARG A 71 7.17 18.69 -0.50
N VAL A 72 7.51 17.42 -0.28
CA VAL A 72 7.49 16.40 -1.34
C VAL A 72 6.07 16.18 -1.85
N ILE A 73 5.07 16.11 -0.97
CA ILE A 73 3.66 15.99 -1.36
C ILE A 73 3.22 17.22 -2.18
N ALA A 74 3.56 18.42 -1.73
CA ALA A 74 3.21 19.66 -2.44
C ALA A 74 3.90 19.79 -3.81
N GLN A 75 5.13 19.28 -3.95
CA GLN A 75 5.81 19.22 -5.24
C GLN A 75 5.11 18.23 -6.18
N ARG A 76 4.79 17.03 -5.69
CA ARG A 76 4.09 16.02 -6.47
C ARG A 76 2.71 16.50 -6.94
N GLN A 77 2.00 17.27 -6.11
CA GLN A 77 0.73 17.89 -6.51
C GLN A 77 0.91 18.87 -7.67
N ARG A 78 1.93 19.74 -7.61
CA ARG A 78 2.23 20.66 -8.72
C ARG A 78 2.59 19.94 -10.01
N GLU A 79 3.38 18.87 -9.92
CA GLU A 79 3.73 18.05 -11.10
C GLU A 79 2.49 17.40 -11.72
N LEU A 80 1.53 16.95 -10.90
CA LEU A 80 0.26 16.40 -11.40
C LEU A 80 -0.61 17.48 -12.05
N GLU A 81 -0.70 18.67 -11.45
CA GLU A 81 -1.43 19.82 -12.02
C GLU A 81 -0.82 20.26 -13.36
N GLU A 82 0.51 20.30 -13.47
CA GLU A 82 1.21 20.60 -14.73
C GLU A 82 0.93 19.55 -15.80
N GLN A 83 0.90 18.26 -15.44
CA GLN A 83 0.54 17.18 -16.36
C GLN A 83 -0.91 17.30 -16.84
N GLU A 84 -1.84 17.59 -15.94
CA GLU A 84 -3.25 17.80 -16.27
C GLU A 84 -3.43 19.01 -17.21
N ALA A 85 -2.75 20.13 -16.91
CA ALA A 85 -2.77 21.31 -17.77
C ALA A 85 -2.19 21.03 -19.17
N GLN A 86 -1.12 20.24 -19.26
CA GLN A 86 -0.55 19.82 -20.54
C GLN A 86 -1.52 18.95 -21.34
N LEU A 87 -2.22 18.01 -20.69
CA LEU A 87 -3.23 17.17 -21.33
C LEU A 87 -4.41 18.00 -21.85
N LEU A 88 -4.91 18.94 -21.05
CA LEU A 88 -5.98 19.86 -21.46
C LEU A 88 -5.55 20.72 -22.66
N GLN A 89 -4.32 21.23 -22.65
CA GLN A 89 -3.80 22.01 -23.77
C GLN A 89 -3.67 21.16 -25.04
N ALA A 90 -3.21 19.90 -24.92
CA ALA A 90 -3.10 18.98 -26.04
C ALA A 90 -4.49 18.63 -26.61
N GLU A 91 -5.49 18.40 -25.75
CA GLU A 91 -6.87 18.16 -26.16
C GLU A 91 -7.45 19.37 -26.91
N GLN A 92 -7.23 20.58 -26.41
CA GLN A 92 -7.70 21.79 -27.07
C GLN A 92 -7.07 21.95 -28.47
N ARG A 93 -5.77 21.70 -28.60
CA ARG A 93 -5.09 21.73 -29.91
C ARG A 93 -5.63 20.67 -30.87
N ALA A 94 -5.96 19.48 -30.38
CA ALA A 94 -6.58 18.44 -31.21
C ALA A 94 -7.96 18.89 -31.72
N ARG A 95 -8.80 19.47 -30.85
CA ARG A 95 -10.10 20.02 -31.24
C ARG A 95 -9.99 21.18 -32.23
N ASP A 96 -8.98 22.04 -32.08
CA ASP A 96 -8.73 23.15 -32.99
C ASP A 96 -8.26 22.64 -34.37
N ALA A 97 -7.39 21.64 -34.40
CA ALA A 97 -6.95 20.99 -35.62
C ALA A 97 -8.12 20.30 -36.36
N ASP A 98 -9.02 19.61 -35.64
CA ASP A 98 -10.21 19.01 -36.23
C ASP A 98 -11.16 20.05 -36.84
N ARG A 99 -11.37 21.19 -36.15
CA ARG A 99 -12.17 22.30 -36.69
C ARG A 99 -11.55 22.91 -37.95
N GLN A 100 -10.23 23.07 -37.99
CA GLN A 100 -9.53 23.55 -39.18
C GLN A 100 -9.65 22.55 -40.34
N ALA A 101 -9.46 21.26 -40.08
CA ALA A 101 -9.61 20.22 -41.09
C ALA A 101 -11.03 20.15 -41.67
N GLN A 102 -12.06 20.36 -40.84
CA GLN A 102 -13.46 20.45 -41.30
C GLN A 102 -13.68 21.69 -42.19
N ALA A 103 -13.19 22.86 -41.78
CA ALA A 103 -13.31 24.08 -42.57
C ALA A 103 -12.63 23.96 -43.95
N GLU A 104 -11.44 23.34 -44.00
CA GLU A 104 -10.75 23.07 -45.27
C GLU A 104 -11.51 22.06 -46.14
N ALA A 105 -12.14 21.05 -45.54
CA ALA A 105 -12.96 20.08 -46.26
C ALA A 105 -14.19 20.73 -46.89
N ASP A 106 -14.89 21.60 -46.14
CA ASP A 106 -16.05 22.35 -46.62
C ASP A 106 -15.68 23.33 -47.74
N GLU A 107 -14.55 24.04 -47.61
CA GLU A 107 -14.05 24.93 -48.67
C GLU A 107 -13.72 24.15 -49.94
N ARG A 108 -13.10 22.98 -49.80
CA ARG A 108 -12.78 22.09 -50.93
C ARG A 108 -14.04 21.54 -51.60
N GLU A 109 -15.08 21.22 -50.83
CA GLU A 109 -16.37 20.81 -51.37
C GLU A 109 -17.04 21.96 -52.15
N ASN A 110 -17.04 23.17 -51.59
CA ASN A 110 -17.57 24.36 -52.25
C ASN A 110 -16.84 24.66 -53.58
N LEU A 111 -15.50 24.58 -53.59
CA LEU A 111 -14.69 24.69 -54.81
C LEU A 111 -15.05 23.64 -55.86
N ASN A 112 -15.20 22.37 -55.45
CA ASN A 112 -15.61 21.30 -56.35
C ASN A 112 -17.01 21.55 -56.94
N ASN A 113 -17.97 22.03 -56.13
CA ASN A 113 -19.31 22.38 -56.59
C ASN A 113 -19.30 23.55 -57.59
N ARG A 114 -18.44 24.56 -57.40
CA ARG A 114 -18.25 25.66 -58.36
C ARG A 114 -17.63 25.20 -59.68
N ILE A 115 -16.65 24.28 -59.63
CA ILE A 115 -16.02 23.71 -60.83
C ILE A 115 -17.01 22.81 -61.61
N ALA A 116 -17.83 22.03 -60.90
CA ALA A 116 -18.87 21.19 -61.51
C ALA A 116 -19.96 22.05 -62.21
N ALA A 117 -20.30 23.22 -61.65
CA ALA A 117 -21.24 24.15 -62.29
C ALA A 117 -20.69 24.81 -63.56
N ALA A 118 -19.38 24.82 -63.79
CA ALA A 118 -18.72 25.52 -64.90
C ALA A 118 -18.29 24.63 -66.08
N GLY A 119 -18.41 23.29 -65.99
CA GLY A 119 -17.82 22.38 -66.98
C GLY A 119 -18.82 21.45 -67.67
N ASN A 120 -18.83 21.50 -69.01
CA ASN A 120 -19.64 20.68 -69.92
C ASN A 120 -19.73 19.18 -69.54
N VAL A 121 -20.96 18.67 -69.61
CA VAL A 121 -21.53 17.60 -68.77
C VAL A 121 -21.08 16.16 -69.06
N TYR A 122 -20.36 15.85 -70.17
CA TYR A 122 -20.23 14.44 -70.58
C TYR A 122 -18.84 13.79 -70.39
N SER A 123 -17.75 14.56 -70.22
CA SER A 123 -16.41 13.98 -69.95
C SER A 123 -15.99 14.04 -68.48
N GLN A 124 -16.78 14.70 -67.63
CA GLN A 124 -16.45 14.96 -66.23
C GLN A 124 -16.75 13.79 -65.29
N THR A 125 -17.78 12.97 -65.55
CA THR A 125 -18.17 11.88 -64.62
C THR A 125 -17.09 10.80 -64.50
N ILE A 126 -16.42 10.46 -65.60
CA ILE A 126 -15.32 9.48 -65.59
C ILE A 126 -14.08 10.04 -64.88
N ARG A 127 -13.73 11.32 -65.10
CA ARG A 127 -12.62 11.96 -64.38
C ARG A 127 -12.93 12.18 -62.89
N ALA A 128 -14.17 12.51 -62.54
CA ALA A 128 -14.61 12.66 -61.16
C ALA A 128 -14.53 11.33 -60.40
N GLN A 129 -14.99 10.22 -60.99
CA GLN A 129 -14.82 8.89 -60.36
C GLN A 129 -13.35 8.49 -60.20
N ALA A 130 -12.50 8.78 -61.19
CA ALA A 130 -11.06 8.52 -61.08
C ALA A 130 -10.41 9.34 -59.95
N ASN A 131 -10.78 10.62 -59.82
CA ASN A 131 -10.27 11.50 -58.76
C ASN A 131 -10.75 11.08 -57.36
N VAL A 132 -12.00 10.62 -57.22
CA VAL A 132 -12.53 10.10 -55.95
C VAL A 132 -11.75 8.87 -55.50
N ARG A 133 -11.52 7.89 -56.40
CA ARG A 133 -10.73 6.70 -56.07
C ARG A 133 -9.28 7.03 -55.74
N ALA A 134 -8.67 7.97 -56.47
CA ALA A 134 -7.31 8.43 -56.16
C ALA A 134 -7.24 9.13 -54.80
N ALA A 135 -8.22 9.95 -54.45
CA ALA A 135 -8.30 10.61 -53.15
C ALA A 135 -8.58 9.65 -52.00
N GLU A 136 -9.40 8.62 -52.23
CA GLU A 136 -9.66 7.55 -51.25
C GLU A 136 -8.40 6.71 -51.01
N GLN A 137 -7.68 6.31 -52.06
CA GLN A 137 -6.39 5.64 -51.93
C GLN A 137 -5.36 6.50 -51.20
N ALA A 138 -5.34 7.81 -51.44
CA ALA A 138 -4.44 8.72 -50.72
C ALA A 138 -4.77 8.80 -49.22
N ARG A 139 -6.06 8.86 -48.86
CA ARG A 139 -6.52 8.84 -47.46
C ARG A 139 -6.18 7.51 -46.77
N ASN A 140 -6.38 6.38 -47.44
CA ASN A 140 -6.03 5.08 -46.89
C ASN A 140 -4.52 4.98 -46.61
N ARG A 141 -3.67 5.48 -47.52
CA ARG A 141 -2.21 5.54 -47.29
C ARG A 141 -1.82 6.47 -46.14
N GLN A 142 -2.54 7.58 -45.94
CA GLN A 142 -2.29 8.46 -44.79
C GLN A 142 -2.68 7.77 -43.48
N PHE A 143 -3.82 7.09 -43.45
CA PHE A 143 -4.28 6.34 -42.29
C PHE A 143 -3.33 5.19 -41.94
N GLU A 144 -2.84 4.43 -42.94
CA GLU A 144 -1.83 3.40 -42.74
C GLU A 144 -0.53 3.97 -42.15
N LYS A 145 -0.08 5.16 -42.61
CA LYS A 145 1.08 5.84 -42.03
C LYS A 145 0.86 6.23 -40.57
N GLN A 146 -0.31 6.79 -40.25
CA GLN A 146 -0.66 7.14 -38.87
C GLN A 146 -0.71 5.91 -37.96
N GLN A 147 -1.29 4.81 -38.43
CA GLN A 147 -1.28 3.55 -37.66
C GLN A 147 0.14 3.00 -37.48
N ALA A 148 0.97 3.04 -38.51
CA ALA A 148 2.35 2.59 -38.42
C ALA A 148 3.18 3.46 -37.45
N GLU A 149 2.93 4.76 -37.39
CA GLU A 149 3.56 5.67 -36.44
C GLU A 149 3.08 5.41 -35.00
N ALA A 150 1.77 5.27 -34.78
CA ALA A 150 1.21 4.91 -33.49
C ALA A 150 1.77 3.57 -32.96
N ALA A 151 1.88 2.56 -33.82
CA ALA A 151 2.47 1.27 -33.48
C ALA A 151 3.95 1.39 -33.09
N ARG A 152 4.72 2.26 -33.77
CA ARG A 152 6.13 2.55 -33.39
C ARG A 152 6.23 3.22 -32.04
N THR A 153 5.35 4.18 -31.73
CA THR A 153 5.31 4.85 -30.43
C THR A 153 5.03 3.85 -29.30
N VAL A 154 4.00 3.00 -29.46
CA VAL A 154 3.67 1.95 -28.49
C VAL A 154 4.85 0.98 -28.29
N ALA A 155 5.52 0.56 -29.38
CA ALA A 155 6.68 -0.32 -29.29
C ALA A 155 7.86 0.34 -28.56
N ASN A 156 8.10 1.63 -28.78
CA ASN A 156 9.14 2.39 -28.09
C ASN A 156 8.81 2.55 -26.60
N ASP A 157 7.55 2.82 -26.25
CA ASP A 157 7.10 2.91 -24.86
C ASP A 157 7.24 1.58 -24.13
N GLN A 158 6.87 0.47 -24.77
CA GLN A 158 7.07 -0.86 -24.20
C GLN A 158 8.55 -1.15 -23.92
N ARG A 159 9.46 -0.75 -24.84
CA ARG A 159 10.91 -0.87 -24.63
C ARG A 159 11.40 0.00 -23.47
N ARG A 160 10.94 1.25 -23.37
CA ARG A 160 11.28 2.16 -22.26
C ARG A 160 10.83 1.58 -20.91
N LEU A 161 9.58 1.12 -20.82
CA LEU A 161 9.05 0.52 -19.59
C LEU A 161 9.79 -0.78 -19.21
N ALA A 162 10.19 -1.60 -20.20
CA ALA A 162 11.00 -2.78 -19.94
C ALA A 162 12.39 -2.42 -19.40
N GLN A 163 13.02 -1.37 -19.94
CA GLN A 163 14.29 -0.85 -19.43
C GLN A 163 14.15 -0.31 -17.99
N GLU A 164 13.13 0.49 -17.71
CA GLU A 164 12.85 1.00 -16.36
C GLU A 164 12.62 -0.12 -15.35
N ARG A 165 11.85 -1.15 -15.72
CA ARG A 165 11.66 -2.33 -14.86
C ARG A 165 12.97 -3.04 -14.55
N SER A 166 13.83 -3.22 -15.56
CA SER A 166 15.15 -3.85 -15.36
C SER A 166 16.06 -3.02 -14.43
N GLN A 167 16.00 -1.68 -14.53
CA GLN A 167 16.75 -0.79 -13.65
C GLN A 167 16.24 -0.87 -12.21
N ILE A 168 14.92 -0.83 -11.98
CA ILE A 168 14.31 -0.96 -10.66
C ILE A 168 14.68 -2.31 -10.02
N GLU A 169 14.64 -3.38 -10.80
CA GLU A 169 15.00 -4.71 -10.32
C GLU A 169 16.48 -4.80 -9.95
N SER A 170 17.38 -4.23 -10.77
CA SER A 170 18.81 -4.15 -10.46
C SER A 170 19.09 -3.35 -9.17
N GLN A 171 18.37 -2.25 -8.94
CA GLN A 171 18.47 -1.46 -7.72
C GLN A 171 17.96 -2.24 -6.50
N ARG A 172 16.82 -2.95 -6.63
CA ARG A 172 16.31 -3.82 -5.56
C ARG A 172 17.31 -4.92 -5.20
N GLN A 173 17.92 -5.57 -6.19
CA GLN A 173 18.96 -6.58 -5.94
C GLN A 173 20.19 -5.97 -5.24
N GLN A 174 20.61 -4.76 -5.62
CA GLN A 174 21.71 -4.07 -4.95
C GLN A 174 21.38 -3.74 -3.49
N GLN A 175 20.17 -3.24 -3.22
CA GLN A 175 19.70 -2.98 -1.85
C GLN A 175 19.60 -4.27 -1.03
N GLN A 176 19.13 -5.37 -1.61
CA GLN A 176 19.11 -6.67 -0.94
C GLN A 176 20.52 -7.16 -0.58
N ARG A 177 21.49 -7.06 -1.50
CA ARG A 177 22.89 -7.41 -1.21
C ARG A 177 23.49 -6.54 -0.10
N GLN A 178 23.17 -5.24 -0.07
CA GLN A 178 23.61 -4.34 0.99
C GLN A 178 22.99 -4.72 2.35
N ALA A 179 21.67 -4.99 2.38
CA ALA A 179 20.98 -5.41 3.59
C ALA A 179 21.49 -6.76 4.12
N GLU A 180 21.78 -7.71 3.23
CA GLU A 180 22.37 -9.01 3.59
C GLU A 180 23.78 -8.84 4.15
N THR A 181 24.62 -8.00 3.53
CA THR A 181 25.97 -7.70 4.04
C THR A 181 25.91 -7.08 5.44
N GLN A 182 25.00 -6.13 5.67
CA GLN A 182 24.79 -5.54 7.01
C GLN A 182 24.32 -6.60 8.02
N ARG A 183 23.43 -7.51 7.61
CA ARG A 183 22.95 -8.60 8.47
C ARG A 183 24.08 -9.56 8.85
N ILE A 184 24.95 -9.93 7.91
CA ILE A 184 26.13 -10.77 8.16
C ILE A 184 27.08 -10.07 9.13
N GLN A 185 27.36 -8.77 8.93
CA GLN A 185 28.20 -7.99 9.84
C GLN A 185 27.62 -7.93 11.27
N LEU A 186 26.29 -7.75 11.39
CA LEU A 186 25.62 -7.75 12.69
C LEU A 186 25.74 -9.10 13.41
N VAL A 187 25.54 -10.21 12.68
CA VAL A 187 25.69 -11.56 13.24
C VAL A 187 27.13 -11.84 13.66
N GLN A 188 28.13 -11.42 12.87
CA GLN A 188 29.54 -11.52 13.23
C GLN A 188 29.87 -10.73 14.51
N ALA A 189 29.41 -9.48 14.60
CA ALA A 189 29.61 -8.65 15.79
C ALA A 189 28.94 -9.24 17.06
N GLN A 190 27.75 -9.84 16.91
CA GLN A 190 27.08 -10.56 17.99
C GLN A 190 27.88 -11.80 18.42
N GLN A 191 28.43 -12.55 17.47
CA GLN A 191 29.23 -13.74 17.75
C GLN A 191 30.55 -13.39 18.46
N GLU A 192 31.20 -12.30 18.06
CA GLU A 192 32.39 -11.75 18.75
C GLU A 192 32.06 -11.32 20.18
N THR A 193 30.93 -10.64 20.38
CA THR A 193 30.45 -10.25 21.72
C THR A 193 30.18 -11.47 22.60
N GLN A 194 29.55 -12.52 22.06
CA GLN A 194 29.32 -13.77 22.78
C GLN A 194 30.63 -14.49 23.12
N ARG A 195 31.61 -14.52 22.20
CA ARG A 195 32.95 -15.08 22.48
C ARG A 195 33.66 -14.31 23.59
N ALA A 196 33.63 -12.98 23.57
CA ALA A 196 34.21 -12.15 24.61
C ALA A 196 33.54 -12.39 25.98
N GLN A 197 32.22 -12.53 26.01
CA GLN A 197 31.48 -12.87 27.24
C GLN A 197 31.82 -14.27 27.77
N ALA A 198 31.96 -15.26 26.88
CA ALA A 198 32.36 -16.62 27.26
C ALA A 198 33.76 -16.63 27.90
N VAL A 199 34.73 -15.94 27.29
CA VAL A 199 36.09 -15.81 27.84
C VAL A 199 36.05 -15.09 29.20
N ALA A 200 35.25 -14.03 29.35
CA ALA A 200 35.11 -13.33 30.64
C ALA A 200 34.47 -14.20 31.74
N ALA A 201 33.50 -15.05 31.37
CA ALA A 201 32.85 -15.99 32.30
C ALA A 201 33.80 -17.11 32.75
N GLU A 202 34.62 -17.65 31.82
CA GLU A 202 35.67 -18.63 32.12
C GLU A 202 36.66 -18.05 33.15
N THR A 203 37.15 -16.83 32.94
CA THR A 203 38.07 -16.14 33.85
C THR A 203 37.47 -15.94 35.25
N ARG A 204 36.16 -15.64 35.35
CA ARG A 204 35.47 -15.54 36.65
C ARG A 204 35.36 -16.89 37.36
N ARG A 205 35.08 -17.98 36.64
CA ARG A 205 35.01 -19.33 37.22
C ARG A 205 36.33 -19.76 37.84
N THR A 206 37.47 -19.38 37.26
CA THR A 206 38.78 -19.70 37.85
C THR A 206 39.14 -18.89 39.10
N SER A 207 38.46 -17.77 39.38
CA SER A 207 38.73 -16.95 40.59
C SER A 207 37.83 -17.28 41.78
N GLU A 208 36.81 -18.13 41.61
CA GLU A 208 35.73 -18.30 42.59
C GLU A 208 35.57 -19.76 43.06
N SER A 209 36.67 -20.47 43.30
CA SER A 209 36.65 -21.75 44.02
C SER A 209 36.85 -21.53 45.53
N LYS A 210 35.78 -21.10 46.21
CA LYS A 210 35.61 -21.31 47.66
C LYS A 210 34.16 -21.75 47.93
N PRO A 211 33.93 -22.94 48.53
CA PRO A 211 32.59 -23.49 48.65
C PRO A 211 31.86 -22.81 49.82
N VAL A 212 30.70 -22.20 49.53
CA VAL A 212 29.74 -21.78 50.56
C VAL A 212 28.40 -22.45 50.27
N ARG A 213 27.86 -23.01 51.35
CA ARG A 213 26.76 -23.95 51.46
C ARG A 213 25.43 -23.21 51.62
N GLU A 214 24.37 -23.85 51.11
CA GLU A 214 22.95 -23.76 51.52
C GLU A 214 22.28 -22.38 51.71
N ALA A 215 21.26 -22.10 50.88
CA ALA A 215 19.89 -21.86 51.37
C ALA A 215 18.90 -21.77 50.19
N ALA A 216 17.82 -22.56 50.27
CA ALA A 216 16.59 -22.41 49.50
C ALA A 216 15.86 -21.10 49.89
N PRO A 217 14.95 -20.57 49.05
CA PRO A 217 13.53 -20.81 49.37
C PRO A 217 12.52 -20.81 48.22
N ALA A 218 11.40 -21.49 48.50
CA ALA A 218 9.99 -21.13 48.30
C ALA A 218 9.49 -20.58 46.95
N THR A 219 8.80 -21.48 46.25
CA THR A 219 7.45 -21.35 45.67
C THR A 219 6.72 -20.01 45.85
N ALA A 220 6.43 -19.34 44.73
CA ALA A 220 5.29 -18.44 44.58
C ALA A 220 4.65 -18.66 43.21
N ALA A 221 3.40 -19.14 43.24
CA ALA A 221 2.54 -19.31 42.08
C ALA A 221 2.04 -17.94 41.60
N ALA A 222 2.29 -17.62 40.34
CA ALA A 222 1.69 -16.49 39.65
C ALA A 222 0.99 -17.00 38.39
N THR A 223 -0.32 -17.19 38.51
CA THR A 223 -1.25 -17.48 37.41
C THR A 223 -1.27 -16.28 36.47
N THR A 224 -0.40 -16.30 35.47
CA THR A 224 -0.47 -15.40 34.33
C THR A 224 -1.49 -15.98 33.36
N THR A 225 -2.69 -15.41 33.33
CA THR A 225 -3.60 -15.56 32.20
C THR A 225 -2.91 -14.98 30.98
N THR A 226 -2.22 -15.85 30.25
CA THR A 226 -1.73 -15.57 28.91
C THR A 226 -2.94 -15.20 28.08
N GLN A 227 -3.10 -13.92 27.78
CA GLN A 227 -3.97 -13.52 26.66
C GLN A 227 -3.47 -14.29 25.45
N LYS A 228 -4.23 -15.32 25.10
CA LYS A 228 -4.01 -16.17 23.95
C LYS A 228 -3.93 -15.22 22.77
N LYS A 229 -2.71 -14.94 22.28
CA LYS A 229 -2.49 -14.46 20.92
C LYS A 229 -3.34 -15.41 20.09
N SER A 230 -4.47 -14.91 19.57
CA SER A 230 -5.32 -15.71 18.71
C SER A 230 -4.44 -16.06 17.53
N ASN A 231 -3.99 -17.31 17.52
CA ASN A 231 -3.25 -17.84 16.40
C ASN A 231 -4.17 -17.64 15.20
N SER A 232 -3.78 -16.73 14.31
CA SER A 232 -4.43 -16.44 13.04
C SER A 232 -4.23 -17.59 12.05
N ILE A 233 -4.34 -18.82 12.54
CA ILE A 233 -4.16 -20.05 11.78
C ILE A 233 -5.54 -20.41 11.25
N ASN A 234 -5.68 -20.36 9.93
CA ASN A 234 -6.85 -20.87 9.25
C ASN A 234 -6.91 -22.40 9.45
N THR A 235 -7.98 -22.87 10.09
CA THR A 235 -8.16 -24.30 10.36
C THR A 235 -8.72 -25.07 9.16
N GLY A 236 -9.07 -24.39 8.07
CA GLY A 236 -9.75 -24.95 6.91
C GLY A 236 -11.21 -25.33 7.17
N ARG A 237 -11.74 -25.03 8.36
CA ARG A 237 -13.12 -25.34 8.73
C ARG A 237 -14.06 -24.22 8.31
N ASP A 238 -15.16 -24.62 7.69
CA ASP A 238 -16.25 -23.72 7.35
C ASP A 238 -16.90 -23.14 8.62
N ALA A 239 -17.09 -21.83 8.61
CA ALA A 239 -17.67 -21.03 9.67
C ALA A 239 -18.83 -20.16 9.15
N ILE A 240 -19.45 -20.51 8.02
CA ILE A 240 -20.58 -19.74 7.46
C ILE A 240 -21.73 -19.55 8.46
N ARG A 241 -21.99 -20.57 9.30
CA ARG A 241 -22.99 -20.51 10.39
C ARG A 241 -22.70 -19.48 11.48
N CYS A 242 -21.46 -18.99 11.55
CA CYS A 242 -21.01 -17.97 12.49
C CYS A 242 -21.16 -16.55 11.94
N VAL A 243 -21.65 -16.39 10.71
CA VAL A 243 -21.87 -15.10 10.08
C VAL A 243 -23.35 -14.84 9.96
N SER A 244 -23.79 -13.72 10.51
CA SER A 244 -25.09 -13.12 10.20
C SER A 244 -24.89 -12.04 9.14
N VAL A 245 -25.67 -12.11 8.07
CA VAL A 245 -25.59 -11.17 6.95
C VAL A 245 -26.86 -10.32 6.90
N ALA A 246 -26.68 -9.00 6.85
CA ALA A 246 -27.77 -8.06 6.71
C ALA A 246 -27.39 -6.97 5.70
N ARG A 247 -28.36 -6.49 4.92
CA ARG A 247 -28.17 -5.32 4.07
C ARG A 247 -28.50 -4.08 4.89
N GLU A 248 -27.51 -3.21 5.09
CA GLU A 248 -27.65 -1.95 5.80
C GLU A 248 -27.40 -0.80 4.81
N LYS A 249 -28.48 -0.11 4.39
CA LYS A 249 -28.46 0.87 3.30
C LYS A 249 -27.99 0.22 1.98
N GLU A 250 -26.87 0.68 1.41
CA GLU A 250 -26.28 0.16 0.17
C GLU A 250 -25.16 -0.87 0.43
N ASP A 251 -24.82 -1.14 1.69
CA ASP A 251 -23.70 -2.00 2.08
C ASP A 251 -24.21 -3.36 2.60
N VAL A 252 -23.37 -4.38 2.46
CA VAL A 252 -23.60 -5.71 3.05
C VAL A 252 -22.79 -5.81 4.34
N ALA A 253 -23.48 -6.01 5.46
CA ALA A 253 -22.88 -6.16 6.78
C ALA A 253 -22.70 -7.64 7.14
N PHE A 254 -21.46 -8.04 7.43
CA PHE A 254 -21.11 -9.37 7.94
C PHE A 254 -20.83 -9.26 9.45
N SER A 255 -21.66 -9.90 10.26
CA SER A 255 -21.55 -9.87 11.73
C SER A 255 -21.15 -11.24 12.25
N ASN A 256 -20.10 -11.33 13.07
CA ASN A 256 -19.68 -12.59 13.66
C ASN A 256 -20.49 -12.89 14.93
N THR A 257 -21.33 -13.93 14.87
CA THR A 257 -22.21 -14.35 15.97
C THR A 257 -21.56 -15.39 16.89
N CYS A 258 -20.39 -15.91 16.53
CA CYS A 258 -19.66 -16.90 17.32
C CYS A 258 -18.55 -16.26 18.17
N ASN A 259 -18.18 -16.93 19.25
CA ASN A 259 -17.06 -16.50 20.12
C ASN A 259 -15.68 -17.00 19.63
N ILE A 260 -15.47 -16.99 18.31
CA ILE A 260 -14.21 -17.39 17.66
C ILE A 260 -13.86 -16.36 16.59
N GLN A 261 -12.56 -16.14 16.35
CA GLN A 261 -12.13 -15.31 15.22
C GLN A 261 -12.46 -16.04 13.92
N ILE A 262 -13.05 -15.32 12.98
CA ILE A 262 -13.31 -15.81 11.63
C ILE A 262 -12.72 -14.82 10.62
N PHE A 263 -12.58 -15.26 9.39
CA PHE A 263 -12.46 -14.35 8.26
C PHE A 263 -13.55 -14.64 7.25
N VAL A 264 -14.05 -13.56 6.64
CA VAL A 264 -15.07 -13.60 5.60
C VAL A 264 -14.42 -13.25 4.29
N VAL A 265 -14.70 -14.07 3.28
CA VAL A 265 -14.28 -13.85 1.91
C VAL A 265 -15.53 -13.66 1.07
N TRP A 266 -15.53 -12.64 0.23
CA TRP A 266 -16.66 -12.38 -0.63
C TRP A 266 -16.21 -11.87 -1.99
N CYS A 267 -17.10 -12.04 -2.94
CA CYS A 267 -17.04 -11.41 -4.24
C CYS A 267 -18.44 -10.92 -4.58
N GLY A 268 -18.53 -9.96 -5.49
CA GLY A 268 -19.81 -9.61 -6.05
C GLY A 268 -19.69 -8.90 -7.37
N ASP A 269 -20.85 -8.72 -7.98
CA ASP A 269 -20.97 -8.05 -9.27
C ASP A 269 -20.66 -6.56 -9.08
N LEU A 270 -19.71 -6.06 -9.87
CA LEU A 270 -19.37 -4.64 -9.84
C LEU A 270 -20.41 -3.84 -10.62
N LYS A 271 -21.08 -2.91 -9.94
CA LYS A 271 -22.14 -2.06 -10.51
C LYS A 271 -21.78 -1.36 -11.84
N TYR A 272 -20.50 -1.07 -12.07
CA TYR A 272 -20.01 -0.32 -13.24
C TYR A 272 -19.18 -1.16 -14.22
N SER A 273 -19.13 -2.48 -14.08
CA SER A 273 -18.44 -3.36 -15.03
C SER A 273 -19.26 -4.60 -15.32
N ASN A 274 -19.21 -5.12 -16.55
CA ASN A 274 -19.86 -6.38 -16.92
C ASN A 274 -19.08 -7.62 -16.43
N LYS A 275 -18.42 -7.51 -15.27
CA LYS A 275 -17.67 -8.60 -14.65
C LYS A 275 -18.44 -9.12 -13.46
N HIS A 276 -18.65 -10.43 -13.47
CA HIS A 276 -19.31 -11.18 -12.43
C HIS A 276 -18.30 -11.83 -11.50
N CYS A 277 -18.77 -12.21 -10.31
CA CYS A 277 -17.98 -13.10 -9.49
C CYS A 277 -17.74 -14.44 -10.22
N GLY A 278 -16.49 -14.90 -10.26
CA GLY A 278 -16.09 -16.13 -10.96
C GLY A 278 -15.44 -15.91 -12.33
N ASP A 279 -15.58 -14.72 -12.92
CA ASP A 279 -15.12 -14.41 -14.30
C ASP A 279 -13.59 -14.34 -14.50
N GLY A 280 -12.79 -14.60 -13.47
CA GLY A 280 -11.33 -14.55 -13.63
C GLY A 280 -10.67 -15.89 -13.92
N PRO A 281 -9.39 -15.85 -14.37
CA PRO A 281 -8.72 -17.01 -14.93
C PRO A 281 -8.55 -18.14 -13.90
N THR A 282 -9.10 -19.32 -14.22
CA THR A 282 -9.01 -20.61 -13.48
C THR A 282 -8.95 -20.47 -11.95
N GLY A 283 -10.12 -20.43 -11.31
CA GLY A 283 -10.23 -20.43 -9.85
C GLY A 283 -9.80 -19.11 -9.22
N ASN A 284 -10.02 -17.99 -9.91
CA ASN A 284 -9.76 -16.65 -9.38
C ASN A 284 -10.92 -15.73 -9.76
N SER A 285 -11.88 -15.49 -8.88
CA SER A 285 -12.77 -14.36 -8.99
C SER A 285 -11.93 -13.06 -9.01
N PHE A 286 -12.15 -12.22 -10.02
CA PHE A 286 -11.35 -11.01 -10.28
C PHE A 286 -11.36 -10.00 -9.11
N TYR A 287 -12.31 -10.15 -8.17
CA TYR A 287 -12.58 -9.22 -7.07
C TYR A 287 -12.90 -9.95 -5.77
N THR A 288 -12.09 -10.95 -5.41
CA THR A 288 -12.16 -11.56 -4.08
C THR A 288 -11.66 -10.56 -3.04
N HIS A 289 -12.53 -10.17 -2.12
CA HIS A 289 -12.15 -9.43 -0.93
C HIS A 289 -12.17 -10.36 0.27
N SER A 290 -11.29 -10.12 1.23
CA SER A 290 -11.24 -10.90 2.47
C SER A 290 -11.05 -9.96 3.65
N ILE A 291 -11.73 -10.23 4.77
CA ILE A 291 -11.57 -9.46 6.00
C ILE A 291 -11.64 -10.37 7.22
N ASN A 292 -10.81 -10.06 8.22
CA ASN A 292 -10.88 -10.71 9.53
C ASN A 292 -12.01 -10.06 10.34
N VAL A 293 -12.88 -10.87 10.94
CA VAL A 293 -13.98 -10.42 11.80
C VAL A 293 -13.81 -11.05 13.19
N MET A 294 -13.54 -10.21 14.20
CA MET A 294 -13.37 -10.67 15.58
C MET A 294 -14.71 -11.13 16.17
N PRO A 295 -14.71 -11.88 17.28
CA PRO A 295 -15.93 -12.25 17.98
C PRO A 295 -16.83 -11.04 18.30
N GLY A 296 -18.08 -11.07 17.87
CA GLY A 296 -19.05 -9.99 18.10
C GLY A 296 -18.88 -8.74 17.21
N ASP A 297 -17.83 -8.68 16.39
CA ASP A 297 -17.59 -7.55 15.49
C ASP A 297 -18.46 -7.63 14.23
N LYS A 298 -18.57 -6.48 13.56
CA LYS A 298 -19.27 -6.30 12.29
C LYS A 298 -18.34 -5.63 11.28
N GLN A 299 -18.35 -6.14 10.05
CA GLN A 299 -17.61 -5.60 8.91
C GLN A 299 -18.53 -5.33 7.74
N TYR A 300 -18.16 -4.37 6.88
CA TYR A 300 -18.99 -3.90 5.78
C TYR A 300 -18.32 -4.10 4.43
N ALA A 301 -19.06 -4.67 3.48
CA ALA A 301 -18.70 -4.71 2.08
C ALA A 301 -19.52 -3.66 1.31
N ARG A 302 -18.81 -2.69 0.73
CA ARG A 302 -19.43 -1.51 0.11
C ARG A 302 -19.73 -1.72 -1.36
N ALA A 303 -20.84 -1.14 -1.80
CA ALA A 303 -21.23 -1.06 -3.22
C ALA A 303 -21.32 -2.42 -3.93
N ILE A 304 -21.86 -3.43 -3.25
CA ILE A 304 -22.07 -4.78 -3.80
C ILE A 304 -23.55 -5.08 -3.95
N ASP A 305 -23.94 -5.52 -5.14
CA ASP A 305 -25.32 -5.89 -5.45
C ASP A 305 -25.56 -7.38 -5.22
N ASN A 306 -25.24 -8.22 -6.21
CA ASN A 306 -25.18 -9.68 -6.05
C ASN A 306 -23.83 -10.08 -5.46
N TYR A 307 -23.83 -10.92 -4.44
CA TYR A 307 -22.61 -11.39 -3.80
C TYR A 307 -22.66 -12.87 -3.44
N HIS A 308 -21.50 -13.49 -3.51
CA HIS A 308 -21.22 -14.79 -2.90
C HIS A 308 -20.18 -14.58 -1.80
N TYR A 309 -20.34 -15.31 -0.70
CA TYR A 309 -19.40 -15.25 0.41
C TYR A 309 -19.19 -16.62 1.02
N ALA A 310 -18.05 -16.78 1.68
CA ALA A 310 -17.78 -17.87 2.61
C ALA A 310 -17.15 -17.29 3.88
N ALA A 311 -17.19 -18.07 4.95
CA ALA A 311 -16.51 -17.72 6.18
C ALA A 311 -15.74 -18.91 6.71
N CYS A 312 -14.54 -18.67 7.21
CA CYS A 312 -13.65 -19.72 7.67
C CYS A 312 -13.17 -19.40 9.09
N GLU A 313 -12.95 -20.43 9.90
CA GLU A 313 -12.43 -20.29 11.25
C GLU A 313 -10.93 -19.92 11.22
N GLY A 314 -10.57 -18.85 11.93
CA GLY A 314 -9.21 -18.36 12.07
C GLY A 314 -9.03 -16.95 11.51
N GLY A 315 -7.82 -16.62 11.07
CA GLY A 315 -7.52 -15.37 10.39
C GLY A 315 -6.85 -15.63 9.05
N ILE A 316 -6.98 -14.67 8.13
CA ILE A 316 -6.32 -14.68 6.83
C ILE A 316 -5.25 -13.58 6.77
N SER A 317 -4.12 -13.90 6.15
CA SER A 317 -3.04 -12.96 5.83
C SER A 317 -3.15 -12.50 4.37
N PHE A 318 -2.37 -11.52 3.95
CA PHE A 318 -2.32 -11.13 2.53
C PHE A 318 -1.88 -12.33 1.67
N GLY A 319 -2.80 -12.91 0.91
CA GLY A 319 -2.57 -14.12 0.12
C GLY A 319 -3.87 -14.84 -0.19
N LYS A 320 -3.82 -15.83 -1.09
CA LYS A 320 -4.96 -16.70 -1.44
C LYS A 320 -4.76 -18.15 -1.00
N ASP A 321 -3.67 -18.47 -0.33
CA ASP A 321 -3.28 -19.86 -0.04
C ASP A 321 -4.26 -20.53 0.94
N GLU A 322 -5.03 -19.73 1.67
CA GLU A 322 -6.02 -20.12 2.67
C GLU A 322 -7.44 -20.34 2.12
N ILE A 323 -7.68 -20.07 0.84
CA ILE A 323 -8.99 -20.25 0.19
C ILE A 323 -8.86 -20.87 -1.20
N GLN A 324 -9.81 -21.74 -1.55
CA GLN A 324 -9.97 -22.23 -2.92
C GLN A 324 -11.24 -21.65 -3.52
N ASP A 325 -11.07 -20.88 -4.60
CA ASP A 325 -12.15 -20.25 -5.33
C ASP A 325 -12.58 -21.15 -6.52
N ARG A 326 -13.87 -21.16 -6.81
CA ARG A 326 -14.50 -21.97 -7.84
C ARG A 326 -15.06 -21.09 -8.96
N ALA A 327 -15.22 -21.66 -10.14
CA ALA A 327 -15.73 -20.92 -11.31
C ALA A 327 -17.16 -20.39 -11.13
N ASP A 328 -17.91 -20.93 -10.16
CA ASP A 328 -19.26 -20.47 -9.80
C ASP A 328 -19.26 -19.33 -8.76
N GLY A 329 -18.09 -18.80 -8.39
CA GLY A 329 -17.94 -17.73 -7.40
C GLY A 329 -18.05 -18.19 -5.96
N THR A 330 -18.14 -19.51 -5.71
CA THR A 330 -18.12 -20.06 -4.35
C THR A 330 -16.70 -20.28 -3.84
N PHE A 331 -16.52 -20.21 -2.52
CA PHE A 331 -15.22 -20.39 -1.87
C PHE A 331 -15.24 -21.60 -0.95
N THR A 332 -14.12 -22.32 -0.88
CA THR A 332 -13.88 -23.39 0.07
C THR A 332 -12.71 -23.02 0.97
N CYS A 333 -12.88 -23.17 2.29
CA CYS A 333 -11.80 -22.98 3.26
C CYS A 333 -10.75 -24.09 3.08
N VAL A 334 -9.47 -23.73 2.94
CA VAL A 334 -8.38 -24.70 2.93
C VAL A 334 -7.46 -24.47 4.14
N PRO A 335 -7.03 -25.53 4.84
CA PRO A 335 -6.14 -25.38 5.99
C PRO A 335 -4.77 -24.84 5.54
N LYS A 336 -4.16 -24.00 6.40
CA LYS A 336 -2.81 -23.46 6.18
C LYS A 336 -1.72 -24.36 6.75
#